data_AF-A0A838K3W9-F1
#
_entry.id   AF-A0A838K3W9-F1
#
_cell.length_a   1.000
_cell.length_b   1.000
_cell.length_c   1.000
_cell.angle_alpha   90.00
_cell.angle_beta   90.00
_cell.angle_gamma   90.00
#
_symmetry.space_group_name_H-M   'P 1'
#
loop_
_entity.id
_entity.type
_entity.pdbx_description
1 polymer ?
#
loop_
_entity_poly.entity_id
_entity_poly.type
_entity_poly.pdbx_seq_one_letter_code
_entity_poly.pdbx_strand_id
1 'polypeptide(L)' 'MDDLQIRREALDSPVASQLIEERQAEFVARYGGRDESSTAAADFAPPAGDFLVLYRDGRPGPAAGSAASSRPWSS' A
#
# COMPACT_ATOMS: atom_id res chain seq x y z
N MET A 1 12.45 -22.50 8.29
CA MET A 1 12.56 -21.76 7.03
C MET A 1 11.31 -20.92 6.94
N ASP A 2 11.44 -19.60 6.88
CA ASP A 2 10.30 -18.69 6.76
C ASP A 2 9.70 -18.80 5.34
N ASP A 3 8.38 -18.90 5.22
CA ASP A 3 7.69 -18.85 3.93
C ASP A 3 7.44 -17.40 3.54
N LEU A 4 7.94 -16.98 2.37
CA LEU A 4 7.81 -15.61 1.86
C LEU A 4 7.10 -15.62 0.52
N GLN A 5 6.01 -14.86 0.44
CA GLN A 5 5.18 -14.75 -0.77
C GLN A 5 4.89 -13.29 -1.08
N ILE A 6 4.93 -12.91 -2.36
CA ILE A 6 4.44 -11.60 -2.81
C ILE A 6 3.12 -11.83 -3.54
N ARG A 7 2.07 -11.14 -3.10
CA ARG A 7 0.73 -11.25 -3.68
C ARG A 7 0.23 -9.88 -4.10
N ARG A 8 -0.56 -9.88 -5.17
CA ARG A 8 -1.33 -8.71 -5.60
C ARG A 8 -2.59 -8.64 -4.74
N GLU A 9 -2.80 -7.50 -4.12
CA GLU A 9 -4.02 -7.19 -3.37
C GLU A 9 -4.62 -5.90 -3.92
N ALA A 10 -5.89 -5.63 -3.65
CA ALA A 10 -6.49 -4.34 -3.99
C ALA A 10 -6.22 -3.31 -2.88
N LEU A 11 -6.05 -2.03 -3.21
CA LEU A 11 -5.79 -0.97 -2.22
C LEU A 11 -6.97 -0.81 -1.23
N ASP A 12 -8.19 -1.10 -1.66
CA ASP A 12 -9.41 -1.07 -0.87
C ASP A 12 -9.74 -2.41 -0.19
N SER A 13 -8.84 -3.40 -0.28
CA SER A 13 -9.01 -4.67 0.41
C SER A 13 -8.84 -4.53 1.94
N PRO A 14 -9.46 -5.41 2.74
CA PRO A 14 -9.26 -5.42 4.19
C PRO A 14 -7.80 -5.56 4.62
N VAL A 15 -6.99 -6.32 3.86
CA VAL A 15 -5.55 -6.48 4.10
C VAL A 15 -4.84 -5.14 3.92
N ALA A 16 -5.10 -4.44 2.81
CA ALA A 16 -4.51 -3.14 2.55
C ALA A 16 -4.92 -2.10 3.61
N SER A 17 -6.19 -2.06 4.00
CA SER A 17 -6.66 -1.16 5.07
C SER A 17 -5.92 -1.37 6.39
N GLN A 18 -5.69 -2.62 6.80
CA GLN A 18 -4.94 -2.92 8.02
C GLN A 18 -3.50 -2.40 7.96
N LEU A 19 -2.80 -2.68 6.86
CA LEU A 19 -1.41 -2.25 6.67
C LEU A 19 -1.28 -0.72 6.54
N ILE A 20 -2.26 -0.05 5.94
CA ILE A 20 -2.32 1.41 5.87
C ILE A 20 -2.46 2.01 7.26
N GLU A 21 -3.36 1.49 8.10
CA GLU A 21 -3.53 1.97 9.47
C GLU A 21 -2.28 1.76 10.32
N GLU A 22 -1.61 0.60 10.20
CA GLU A 22 -0.33 0.35 10.86
C GLU A 22 0.73 1.38 10.45
N ARG A 23 0.81 1.71 9.16
CA ARG A 23 1.72 2.74 8.64
C ARG A 23 1.35 4.15 9.09
N GLN A 24 0.06 4.46 9.18
CA GLN A 24 -0.43 5.75 9.69
C GLN A 24 -0.10 5.90 11.17
N ALA A 25 -0.17 4.83 11.96
CA ALA A 25 0.26 4.85 13.36
C ALA A 25 1.76 5.16 13.49
N GLU A 26 2.62 4.59 12.63
CA GLU A 26 4.04 4.96 12.58
C GLU A 26 4.23 6.43 12.18
N PHE A 27 3.48 6.91 11.19
CA PHE A 27 3.52 8.30 10.74
C PHE A 27 3.15 9.27 11.86
N VAL A 28 2.07 8.99 12.59
CA VAL A 28 1.65 9.79 13.75
C VAL A 28 2.73 9.77 14.83
N ALA A 29 3.28 8.60 15.16
CA ALA A 29 4.31 8.47 16.18
C ALA A 29 5.62 9.21 15.82
N ARG A 30 5.98 9.23 14.52
CA ARG A 30 7.25 9.78 14.05
C ARG A 30 7.18 11.26 13.66
N TYR A 31 6.05 11.68 13.11
CA TYR A 31 5.88 13.01 12.50
C TYR A 31 4.78 13.85 13.16
N GLY A 32 4.07 13.30 14.15
CA GLY A 32 3.04 14.03 14.90
C GLY A 32 1.72 14.20 14.16
N GLY A 33 1.53 13.54 13.02
CA GLY A 33 0.32 13.63 12.21
C GLY A 33 0.19 12.46 11.22
N ARG A 34 -1.02 12.24 10.73
CA ARG A 34 -1.28 11.27 9.66
C ARG A 34 -0.77 11.82 8.33
N ASP A 35 -0.39 10.92 7.43
CA ASP A 35 -0.26 11.29 6.03
C ASP A 35 -1.66 11.56 5.45
N GLU A 36 -1.87 12.75 4.90
CA GLU A 36 -3.17 13.17 4.33
C GLU A 36 -3.23 12.98 2.81
N SER A 37 -2.22 12.35 2.21
CA SER A 37 -2.14 12.15 0.76
C SER A 37 -3.26 11.21 0.30
N SER A 38 -4.28 11.78 -0.34
CA SER A 38 -5.37 10.98 -0.90
C SER A 38 -4.85 10.18 -2.10
N THR A 39 -4.83 8.86 -1.97
CA THR A 39 -4.42 7.94 -3.04
C THR A 39 -5.64 7.13 -3.51
N ALA A 40 -5.93 7.14 -4.81
CA ALA A 40 -7.11 6.46 -5.33
C ALA A 40 -6.81 4.98 -5.60
N ALA A 41 -7.73 4.07 -5.23
CA ALA A 41 -7.56 2.64 -5.48
C ALA A 41 -7.40 2.31 -6.98
N ALA A 42 -8.03 3.10 -7.86
CA ALA A 42 -7.91 2.97 -9.30
C ALA A 42 -6.47 3.18 -9.82
N ASP A 43 -5.61 3.91 -9.09
CA ASP A 43 -4.21 4.14 -9.47
C ASP A 43 -3.37 2.86 -9.38
N PHE A 44 -3.85 1.84 -8.66
CA PHE A 44 -3.19 0.53 -8.51
C PHE A 44 -4.02 -0.63 -9.07
N ALA A 45 -5.07 -0.33 -9.83
CA ALA A 45 -5.82 -1.35 -10.54
C ALA A 45 -5.21 -1.57 -11.94
N PRO A 46 -5.20 -2.81 -12.47
CA PRO A 46 -4.72 -3.07 -13.82
C PRO A 46 -5.54 -2.31 -14.88
N PRO A 47 -4.89 -1.77 -15.94
CA PRO A 47 -3.46 -1.83 -16.26
C PRO A 47 -2.65 -0.67 -15.63
N ALA A 48 -3.28 0.18 -14.83
CA ALA A 48 -2.68 1.40 -14.28
C ALA A 48 -1.65 1.12 -13.19
N GLY A 49 -1.71 -0.01 -12.49
CA GLY A 49 -0.70 -0.35 -11.50
C GLY A 49 -0.99 -1.66 -10.80
N ASP A 50 -0.19 -1.90 -9.77
CA ASP A 50 -0.32 -3.04 -8.88
C ASP A 50 -0.01 -2.63 -7.44
N PHE A 51 -0.81 -3.14 -6.52
CA PHE A 51 -0.56 -3.07 -5.08
C PHE A 51 -0.11 -4.43 -4.58
N LEU A 52 1.13 -4.51 -4.09
CA LEU A 52 1.81 -5.75 -3.72
C LEU A 52 1.99 -5.83 -2.21
N VAL A 53 1.67 -6.99 -1.64
CA VAL A 53 1.81 -7.28 -0.21
C VAL A 53 2.76 -8.45 -0.03
N LEU A 54 3.76 -8.27 0.85
CA LEU A 54 4.60 -9.36 1.31
C LEU A 54 3.86 -10.14 2.40
N TYR A 55 3.74 -11.45 2.21
CA TYR A 55 3.29 -12.37 3.24
C TYR A 55 4.48 -13.14 3.80
N ARG A 56 4.59 -13.20 5.12
CA ARG A 56 5.54 -14.04 5.84
C ARG A 56 4.77 -15.04 6.69
N ASP A 57 4.98 -16.33 6.46
CA ASP A 57 4.27 -17.42 7.14
C ASP A 57 2.74 -17.25 7.06
N GLY A 58 2.26 -16.79 5.90
CA GLY A 58 0.84 -16.52 5.64
C GLY A 58 0.28 -15.24 6.28
N ARG A 59 1.07 -14.50 7.06
CA ARG A 59 0.66 -13.21 7.63
C ARG A 59 1.06 -12.05 6.71
N PRO A 60 0.15 -11.10 6.43
CA PRO A 60 0.51 -9.90 5.67
C PRO A 60 1.49 -9.03 6.47
N GLY A 61 2.51 -8.55 5.78
CA GLY A 61 3.52 -7.61 6.26
C GLY A 61 3.56 -6.37 5.38
N PRO A 62 4.70 -5.65 5.31
CA PRO A 62 4.80 -4.39 4.59
C PRO A 62 4.28 -4.50 3.14
N ALA A 63 3.45 -3.53 2.75
CA ALA A 63 2.97 -3.39 1.38
C ALA A 63 3.78 -2.35 0.61
N ALA A 64 3.89 -2.56 -0.70
CA ALA A 64 4.43 -1.60 -1.65
C ALA A 64 3.55 -1.58 -2.91
N GLY A 65 3.21 -0.39 -3.40
CA GLY A 65 2.45 -0.23 -4.64
C GLY A 65 3.25 0.57 -5.67
N SER A 66 3.11 0.21 -6.94
CA SER A 66 3.55 1.05 -8.06
C SER A 66 2.32 1.49 -8.84
N ALA A 67 1.99 2.78 -8.76
CA ALA A 67 1.05 3.40 -9.68
C ALA A 67 1.82 3.81 -10.95
N ALA A 68 1.34 3.46 -12.14
CA ALA A 68 1.83 4.05 -13.37
C ALA A 68 1.35 5.51 -13.37
N SER A 69 2.26 6.42 -13.03
CA SER A 69 2.00 7.85 -13.08
C SER A 69 1.78 8.28 -14.53
N SER A 70 0.53 8.30 -14.99
CA SER A 70 0.15 9.01 -16.22
C SER A 70 -0.38 10.42 -15.94
N ARG A 71 -0.37 10.89 -14.69
CA ARG A 71 -0.64 12.31 -14.39
C ARG A 71 0.64 13.12 -14.66
N PRO A 72 0.68 13.99 -15.69
CA PRO A 72 1.76 14.95 -15.78
C PRO A 72 1.71 15.81 -14.52
N TRP A 73 2.84 15.94 -13.83
CA TRP A 73 3.02 16.94 -12.80
C TRP A 73 2.62 18.29 -13.40
N SER A 74 1.51 18.87 -12.95
CA SER A 74 1.18 20.25 -13.31
C SER A 74 1.98 21.13 -12.35
N SER A 75 3.00 21.79 -12.92
CA SER A 75 3.78 22.85 -12.26
C SER A 75 2.94 24.08 -11.99
#